data_AF-A0A146KG89-F1
#
_entry.id   AF-A0A146KG89-F1
#
_cell.length_a   1.000
_cell.length_b   1.000
_cell.length_c   1.000
_cell.angle_alpha   90.00
_cell.angle_beta   90.00
_cell.angle_gamma   90.00
#
_symmetry.space_group_name_H-M   'P 1'
#
loop_
_entity.id
_entity.type
_entity.pdbx_description
1 polymer ?
#
loop_
_entity_poly.entity_id
_entity_poly.type
_entity_poly.pdbx_seq_one_letter_code
_entity_poly.pdbx_strand_id
1 'polypeptide(L)'
;KFIVIEGLDRCGKDTQIDLILRNFQNFTKFSFPNENIESGIKCRQYLTQKLQLTDEQANLLFAQNRRESLPVIHQMLENHQNVICSR
;
A
#
# COMPACT_ATOMS: atom_id res chain seq x y z
N LYS A 1 14.33 4.54 5.47
CA LYS A 1 14.43 3.32 4.63
C LYS A 1 13.04 2.96 4.12
N PHE A 2 12.92 2.39 2.93
CA PHE A 2 11.66 1.88 2.39
C PHE A 2 11.78 0.37 2.19
N ILE A 3 10.99 -0.41 2.91
CA ILE A 3 11.00 -1.88 2.88
C ILE A 3 9.64 -2.36 2.39
N VAL A 4 9.58 -3.31 1.47
CA VAL A 4 8.33 -3.89 0.96
C VAL A 4 8.23 -5.35 1.38
N ILE A 5 7.07 -5.76 1.85
CA ILE A 5 6.70 -7.16 2.06
C ILE A 5 5.63 -7.51 1.02
N GLU A 6 6.01 -8.39 0.09
CA GLU A 6 5.16 -8.94 -0.98
C GLU A 6 4.78 -10.38 -0.65
N GLY A 7 3.70 -10.85 -1.27
CA GLY A 7 3.30 -12.26 -1.21
C GLY A 7 1.83 -12.45 -1.59
N LEU A 8 1.40 -13.70 -1.69
CA LEU A 8 0.01 -14.03 -1.97
C LEU A 8 -0.91 -13.67 -0.78
N ASP A 9 -2.21 -13.69 -1.02
CA ASP A 9 -3.20 -13.52 0.04
C ASP A 9 -3.04 -14.59 1.12
N ARG A 10 -3.18 -14.17 2.38
CA ARG A 10 -3.10 -15.04 3.57
C ARG A 10 -1.76 -15.76 3.77
N CYS A 11 -0.66 -15.26 3.19
CA CYS A 11 0.69 -15.80 3.45
C CYS A 11 1.37 -15.22 4.71
N GLY A 12 0.63 -14.48 5.55
CA GLY A 12 1.13 -13.96 6.84
C GLY A 12 1.83 -12.60 6.80
N LYS A 13 1.69 -11.81 5.73
CA LYS A 13 2.33 -10.49 5.56
C LYS A 13 2.00 -9.53 6.70
N ASP A 14 0.71 -9.36 7.01
CA ASP A 14 0.27 -8.49 8.11
C ASP A 14 0.83 -8.94 9.45
N THR A 15 0.86 -10.25 9.72
CA THR A 15 1.46 -10.81 10.94
C THR A 15 2.95 -10.43 11.05
N GLN A 16 3.71 -10.55 9.96
CA GLN A 16 5.13 -10.18 9.95
C GLN A 16 5.34 -8.67 10.13
N ILE A 17 4.53 -7.84 9.46
CA ILE A 17 4.58 -6.39 9.61
C ILE A 17 4.29 -5.98 11.05
N ASP A 18 3.25 -6.55 11.67
CA ASP A 18 2.87 -6.24 13.05
C ASP A 18 3.98 -6.65 14.04
N LEU A 19 4.65 -7.77 13.80
CA LEU A 19 5.82 -8.18 14.58
C LEU A 19 6.98 -7.17 14.43
N ILE A 20 7.22 -6.67 13.22
CA ILE A 20 8.26 -5.66 12.98
C ILE A 20 7.92 -4.37 13.71
N LEU A 21 6.69 -3.87 13.58
CA LEU A 21 6.26 -2.60 14.21
C LEU A 21 6.31 -2.67 15.74
N ARG A 22 6.04 -3.84 16.34
CA ARG A 22 6.15 -4.05 17.79
C ARG A 22 7.59 -4.07 18.30
N ASN A 23 8.51 -4.66 17.53
CA ASN A 23 9.91 -4.82 17.93
C ASN A 23 10.81 -3.66 17.50
N PHE A 24 10.40 -2.88 16.49
CA PHE A 24 11.15 -1.77 15.94
C PHE A 24 10.27 -0.51 15.89
N GLN A 25 10.50 0.42 16.81
CA GLN A 25 9.67 1.64 16.97
C GLN A 25 9.84 2.68 15.85
N ASN A 26 10.78 2.49 14.94
CA ASN A 26 11.16 3.47 13.92
C ASN A 26 10.54 3.22 12.54
N PHE A 27 9.54 2.34 12.45
CA PHE A 27 8.83 2.03 11.21
C PHE A 27 7.39 2.51 11.23
N THR A 28 6.94 3.02 10.09
CA THR A 28 5.54 3.37 9.82
C THR A 28 4.99 2.44 8.74
N LYS A 29 3.81 1.87 8.99
CA LYS A 29 3.12 1.02 8.01
C LYS A 29 2.55 1.85 6.86
N PHE A 30 2.71 1.38 5.64
CA PHE A 30 2.03 1.88 4.45
C PHE A 30 1.46 0.70 3.67
N SER A 31 0.21 0.74 3.23
CA SER A 31 -0.40 -0.39 2.50
C SER A 31 -0.83 0.05 1.11
N PHE A 32 -0.65 -0.83 0.14
CA PHE A 32 -1.28 -0.71 -1.18
C PHE A 32 -2.39 -1.76 -1.34
N PRO A 33 -3.51 -1.41 -1.98
CA PRO A 33 -3.86 -0.05 -2.43
C PRO A 33 -4.05 0.92 -1.24
N ASN A 34 -3.63 2.17 -1.42
CA ASN A 34 -3.87 3.21 -0.42
C ASN A 34 -5.31 3.69 -0.56
N GLU A 35 -6.22 3.20 0.29
CA GLU A 35 -7.66 3.47 0.20
C GLU A 35 -8.07 4.89 0.64
N ASN A 36 -7.14 5.70 1.14
CA ASN A 36 -7.44 7.05 1.63
C ASN A 36 -7.46 8.13 0.53
N ILE A 37 -7.18 7.75 -0.71
CA ILE A 37 -7.18 8.64 -1.89
C ILE A 37 -8.19 8.16 -2.94
N GLU A 38 -8.58 9.04 -3.86
CA GLU A 38 -9.66 8.74 -4.82
C GLU A 38 -9.40 7.48 -5.65
N SER A 39 -8.19 7.32 -6.19
CA SER A 39 -7.77 6.10 -6.90
C SER A 39 -7.87 4.85 -6.03
N GLY A 40 -7.62 4.98 -4.74
CA GLY A 40 -7.71 3.90 -3.76
C GLY A 40 -9.13 3.48 -3.44
N ILE A 41 -10.03 4.47 -3.30
CA ILE A 41 -11.46 4.22 -3.15
C ILE A 41 -11.97 3.43 -4.37
N LYS A 42 -11.56 3.82 -5.58
CA LYS A 42 -11.88 3.09 -6.81
C LYS A 42 -11.26 1.68 -6.83
N CYS A 43 -10.01 1.51 -6.39
CA CYS A 43 -9.40 0.18 -6.25
C CYS A 43 -10.24 -0.72 -5.33
N ARG A 44 -10.67 -0.19 -4.18
CA ARG A 44 -11.54 -0.93 -3.24
C ARG A 44 -12.89 -1.27 -3.87
N GLN A 45 -13.50 -0.35 -4.60
CA GLN A 45 -14.75 -0.61 -5.32
C GLN A 45 -14.57 -1.72 -6.36
N TYR A 46 -13.46 -1.74 -7.10
CA TYR A 46 -13.14 -2.81 -8.05
C TYR A 46 -12.96 -4.16 -7.35
N LEU A 47 -12.14 -4.23 -6.30
CA LEU A 47 -11.90 -5.46 -5.52
C LEU A 47 -13.18 -5.99 -4.85
N THR A 48 -14.10 -5.10 -4.46
CA THR A 48 -15.40 -5.46 -3.87
C THR A 48 -16.52 -5.63 -4.91
N GLN A 49 -16.19 -5.68 -6.20
CA GLN A 49 -17.13 -5.88 -7.31
C GLN A 49 -18.23 -4.80 -7.41
N LYS A 50 -17.99 -3.61 -6.84
CA LYS A 50 -18.89 -2.43 -6.91
C LYS A 50 -18.59 -1.53 -8.11
N LEU A 51 -17.46 -1.76 -8.77
CA LEU A 51 -17.03 -1.06 -9.97
C LEU A 51 -16.55 -2.10 -10.98
N GLN A 52 -17.14 -2.12 -12.17
CA GLN A 52 -16.68 -2.97 -13.26
C GLN A 52 -15.64 -2.22 -14.11
N LEU A 53 -14.48 -2.83 -14.27
CA LEU A 53 -13.39 -2.37 -15.12
C LEU A 53 -12.86 -3.55 -15.91
N THR A 54 -12.30 -3.27 -17.09
CA THR A 54 -11.46 -4.24 -17.79
C THR A 54 -10.16 -4.48 -17.00
N ASP A 55 -9.48 -5.60 -17.27
CA ASP A 55 -8.21 -5.92 -16.61
C ASP A 55 -7.14 -4.84 -16.85
N GLU A 56 -7.11 -4.25 -18.05
CA GLU A 56 -6.19 -3.16 -18.39
C GLU A 56 -6.49 -1.90 -17.57
N GLN A 57 -7.77 -1.51 -17.47
CA GLN A 57 -8.20 -0.37 -16.67
C GLN A 57 -7.91 -0.59 -15.17
N ALA A 58 -8.13 -1.80 -14.66
CA ALA A 58 -7.81 -2.16 -13.29
C ALA A 58 -6.30 -2.07 -13.03
N ASN A 59 -5.47 -2.61 -13.93
CA ASN A 59 -4.01 -2.51 -13.82
C ASN A 59 -3.52 -1.06 -13.79
N LEU A 60 -4.06 -0.22 -14.69
CA LEU A 60 -3.73 1.20 -14.75
C LEU A 60 -4.18 1.92 -13.46
N LEU A 61 -5.34 1.58 -12.92
CA LEU A 61 -5.85 2.16 -11.68
C LEU A 61 -4.95 1.84 -10.48
N PHE A 62 -4.46 0.61 -10.34
CA PHE A 62 -3.50 0.26 -9.29
C PHE A 62 -2.14 0.96 -9.49
N ALA A 63 -1.69 1.13 -10.74
CA ALA A 63 -0.48 1.89 -11.03
C ALA A 63 -0.64 3.38 -10.69
N GLN A 64 -1.80 3.96 -10.99
CA GLN A 64 -2.15 5.34 -10.64
C GLN A 64 -2.16 5.54 -9.12
N ASN A 65 -2.78 4.64 -8.37
CA ASN A 65 -2.82 4.71 -6.89
C ASN A 65 -1.41 4.75 -6.26
N ARG A 66 -0.48 3.96 -6.81
CA ARG A 66 0.93 4.01 -6.39
C ARG A 66 1.57 5.35 -6.69
N ARG A 67 1.34 5.89 -7.89
CA ARG A 67 1.91 7.16 -8.34
C ARG A 67 1.39 8.33 -7.51
N GLU A 68 0.10 8.36 -7.21
CA GLU A 68 -0.52 9.38 -6.34
C GLU A 68 -0.02 9.31 -4.90
N SER A 69 0.39 8.13 -4.44
CA SER A 69 0.97 7.94 -3.10
C SER A 69 2.47 8.29 -3.01
N LEU A 70 3.15 8.57 -4.13
CA LEU A 70 4.59 8.89 -4.12
C LEU A 70 4.93 10.13 -3.27
N PRO A 71 4.23 11.27 -3.38
CA PRO A 71 4.62 12.48 -2.65
C PRO A 71 4.63 12.27 -1.13
N VAL A 72 3.62 11.58 -0.58
CA VAL A 72 3.56 11.30 0.86
C VAL A 72 4.67 10.34 1.31
N ILE A 73 4.97 9.30 0.51
CA ILE A 73 6.06 8.37 0.82
C ILE A 73 7.41 9.10 0.79
N HIS A 74 7.63 9.96 -0.20
CA HIS A 74 8.85 10.79 -0.27
C HIS A 74 8.98 11.68 0.95
N GLN A 75 7.91 12.39 1.33
CA GLN A 75 7.91 13.25 2.52
C GLN A 75 8.22 12.47 3.81
N MET A 76 7.67 11.26 3.98
CA MET A 76 7.98 10.41 5.15
C MET A 76 9.47 10.05 5.18
N LEU A 77 10.04 9.67 4.04
CA LEU A 77 11.45 9.29 3.94
C LEU A 77 12.40 10.47 4.15
N GLU A 78 12.06 11.65 3.63
CA GLU A 78 12.80 12.91 3.85
C GLU A 78 12.79 13.29 5.33
N ASN A 79 11.69 13.04 6.04
CA ASN A 79 11.57 13.23 7.49
C ASN A 79 12.23 12.11 8.32
N HIS A 80 13.14 11.34 7.72
CA HIS A 80 13.87 10.23 8.34
C HIS A 80 12.99 9.11 8.93
N GLN A 81 11.73 9.00 8.50
CA GLN A 81 10.85 7.90 8.91
C GLN A 81 11.18 6.66 8.07
N ASN A 82 11.28 5.49 8.70
CA ASN A 82 11.33 4.25 7.93
C ASN A 82 9.91 3.82 7.60
N VAL A 83 9.70 3.37 6.38
CA VAL A 83 8.40 2.92 5.90
C VAL A 83 8.49 1.42 5.64
N ILE A 84 7.56 0.67 6.21
CA ILE A 84 7.31 -0.73 5.87
C ILE A 84 6.02 -0.83 5.08
N CYS A 85 6.13 -1.33 3.86
CA CYS A 85 5.06 -1.34 2.89
C CYS A 85 4.46 -2.74 2.71
N SER A 86 3.14 -2.87 2.81
CA SER A 86 2.40 -4.12 2.57
C SER A 86 1.77 -4.13 1.18
N ARG A 87 1.93 -5.26 0.47
CA ARG A 87 1.26 -5.60 -0.79
C ARG A 87 0.83 -7.05 -0.78
#